data_AF-A0A081C675-F1
#
_entry.id   AF-A0A081C675-F1
#
_cell.length_a   1.000
_cell.length_b   1.000
_cell.length_c   1.000
_cell.angle_alpha   90.00
_cell.angle_beta   90.00
_cell.angle_gamma   90.00
#
_symmetry.space_group_name_H-M   'P 1'
#
loop_
_entity.id
_entity.type
_entity.pdbx_description
1 polymer ?
#
loop_
_entity_poly.entity_id
_entity_poly.type
_entity_poly.pdbx_seq_one_letter_code
_entity_poly.pdbx_strand_id
1 'polypeptide(L)'
;MTGHPLAVFMQHDPQLMELVNQSRELTFVDGALSKKHKLLIALALDAAHGAVNGVRSLAQQALAAGATKAEILEAVHVTHYVSGVGSVYTSAQGLQDVFATEPDSR
;
A
#
# COMPACT_ATOMS: atom_id res chain seq x y z
N MET A 1 18.40 6.16 14.62
CA MET A 1 18.51 6.53 13.18
C MET A 1 18.03 5.32 12.40
N THR A 2 16.81 5.34 11.87
CA THR A 2 16.34 4.26 10.99
C THR A 2 16.92 4.50 9.60
N GLY A 3 17.90 3.69 9.22
CA GLY A 3 18.43 3.69 7.85
C GLY A 3 17.34 3.30 6.84
N HIS A 4 17.58 3.60 5.57
CA HIS A 4 16.67 3.19 4.49
C HIS A 4 16.41 1.66 4.58
N PRO A 5 15.14 1.18 4.56
CA PRO A 5 14.83 -0.23 4.77
C PRO A 5 15.54 -1.19 3.81
N LEU A 6 15.90 -0.71 2.62
CA LEU A 6 16.60 -1.47 1.58
C LEU A 6 18.10 -1.14 1.50
N ALA A 7 18.68 -0.45 2.48
CA ALA A 7 20.08 -0.01 2.45
C ALA A 7 21.06 -1.18 2.23
N VAL A 8 20.76 -2.36 2.80
CA VAL A 8 21.58 -3.57 2.63
C VAL A 8 21.68 -3.96 1.15
N PHE A 9 20.57 -3.98 0.42
CA PHE A 9 20.56 -4.31 -1.00
C PHE A 9 21.12 -3.18 -1.86
N MET A 10 20.89 -1.93 -1.49
CA MET A 10 21.50 -0.79 -2.20
C MET A 10 23.04 -0.83 -2.15
N GLN A 11 23.62 -1.34 -1.06
CA GLN A 11 25.07 -1.44 -0.88
C GLN A 11 25.65 -2.73 -1.46
N HIS A 12 24.95 -3.85 -1.30
CA HIS A 12 25.51 -5.17 -1.56
C HIS A 12 24.94 -5.86 -2.80
N ASP A 13 23.81 -5.40 -3.35
CA ASP A 13 23.20 -5.93 -4.57
C ASP A 13 22.45 -4.83 -5.35
N PRO A 14 23.19 -3.89 -5.97
CA PRO A 14 22.59 -2.78 -6.69
C PRO A 14 21.82 -3.22 -7.95
N GLN A 15 22.16 -4.37 -8.54
CA GLN A 15 21.46 -4.92 -9.70
C GLN A 15 20.05 -5.39 -9.33
N LEU A 16 19.90 -6.07 -8.19
CA LEU A 16 18.57 -6.38 -7.66
C LEU A 16 17.76 -5.10 -7.40
N MET A 17 18.38 -4.07 -6.85
CA MET A 17 17.70 -2.80 -6.59
C MET A 17 17.24 -2.10 -7.88
N GLU A 18 18.04 -2.14 -8.94
CA GLU A 18 17.64 -1.62 -10.25
C GLU A 18 16.42 -2.35 -10.79
N LEU A 19 16.41 -3.69 -10.74
CA LEU A 19 15.27 -4.51 -11.17
C LEU A 19 14.00 -4.24 -10.35
N VAL A 20 14.14 -4.12 -9.02
CA VAL A 20 13.02 -3.78 -8.13
C VAL A 20 12.43 -2.40 -8.47
N ASN A 21 13.28 -1.40 -8.71
CA ASN A 21 12.83 -0.06 -9.05
C ASN A 21 12.13 -0.01 -10.42
N GLN A 22 12.73 -0.62 -11.45
CA GLN A 22 12.15 -0.71 -12.79
C GLN A 22 10.80 -1.43 -12.77
N SER A 23 10.70 -2.55 -12.05
CA SER A 23 9.45 -3.29 -11.89
C SER A 23 8.35 -2.45 -11.22
N ARG A 24 8.72 -1.70 -10.17
CA ARG A 24 7.79 -0.79 -9.49
C ARG A 24 7.29 0.32 -10.41
N GLU A 25 8.18 0.95 -11.18
CA GLU A 25 7.81 2.01 -12.12
C GLU A 25 6.88 1.50 -13.22
N LEU A 26 7.22 0.37 -13.83
CA LEU A 26 6.42 -0.27 -14.87
C LEU A 26 5.03 -0.69 -14.35
N THR A 27 4.96 -1.18 -13.11
CA THR A 27 3.70 -1.63 -12.51
C THR A 27 2.73 -0.47 -12.34
N PHE A 28 3.18 0.65 -11.77
CA PHE A 28 2.30 1.74 -11.33
C PHE A 28 2.15 2.91 -12.30
N VAL A 29 2.69 2.82 -13.52
CA VAL A 29 2.36 3.78 -14.59
C VAL A 29 0.87 3.67 -14.96
N ASP A 30 0.24 4.78 -15.34
CA ASP A 30 -1.16 4.76 -15.82
C ASP A 30 -1.29 3.96 -17.12
N GLY A 31 -2.44 3.30 -17.28
CA GLY A 31 -2.80 2.53 -18.48
C GLY A 31 -4.29 2.20 -18.46
N ALA A 32 -4.67 0.98 -18.88
CA ALA A 32 -6.06 0.52 -18.82
C ALA A 32 -6.64 0.56 -17.39
N LEU A 33 -5.79 0.35 -16.38
CA LEU A 33 -6.06 0.70 -14.99
C LEU A 33 -5.23 1.91 -14.61
N SER A 34 -5.85 2.88 -13.96
CA SER A 34 -5.11 4.02 -13.42
C SER A 34 -4.21 3.59 -12.25
N LYS A 35 -3.15 4.36 -12.00
CA LYS A 35 -2.23 4.18 -10.89
C LYS A 35 -2.96 4.04 -9.56
N LYS A 36 -3.98 4.87 -9.34
CA LYS A 36 -4.88 4.81 -8.18
C LYS A 36 -5.45 3.41 -7.95
N HIS A 37 -6.09 2.83 -8.97
CA HIS A 37 -6.70 1.51 -8.86
C HIS A 37 -5.67 0.39 -8.68
N LYS A 38 -4.52 0.49 -9.35
CA LYS A 38 -3.42 -0.46 -9.15
C LYS A 38 -2.90 -0.45 -7.71
N LEU A 39 -2.79 0.72 -7.09
CA LEU A 39 -2.39 0.87 -5.69
C LEU A 39 -3.45 0.29 -4.74
N LEU A 40 -4.74 0.49 -5.00
CA LEU A 40 -5.82 -0.14 -4.22
C LEU A 40 -5.80 -1.66 -4.32
N ILE A 41 -5.53 -2.22 -5.51
CA ILE A 41 -5.36 -3.67 -5.70
C ILE A 41 -4.15 -4.18 -4.92
N ALA A 42 -3.01 -3.49 -5.00
CA ALA A 42 -1.81 -3.87 -4.25
C ALA A 42 -2.07 -3.82 -2.73
N LEU A 43 -2.78 -2.78 -2.25
CA LEU A 43 -3.16 -2.64 -0.84
C LEU A 43 -4.02 -3.82 -0.38
N ALA A 44 -4.99 -4.23 -1.19
CA ALA A 44 -5.84 -5.39 -0.92
C ALA A 44 -5.00 -6.69 -0.78
N LEU A 45 -4.01 -6.88 -1.65
CA LEU A 45 -3.12 -8.04 -1.59
C LEU A 45 -2.24 -8.04 -0.34
N ASP A 46 -1.68 -6.89 0.02
CA ASP A 46 -0.89 -6.76 1.25
C ASP A 46 -1.74 -6.95 2.51
N ALA A 47 -2.99 -6.48 2.50
CA ALA A 47 -3.94 -6.74 3.56
C ALA A 47 -4.24 -8.25 3.68
N ALA A 48 -4.49 -8.93 2.56
CA ALA A 48 -4.72 -10.38 2.53
C ALA A 48 -3.51 -11.19 3.03
N HIS A 49 -2.29 -10.73 2.75
CA HIS A 49 -1.05 -11.39 3.18
C HIS A 49 -0.60 -11.05 4.60
N GLY A 50 -1.33 -10.20 5.33
CA GLY A 50 -0.93 -9.80 6.68
C GLY A 50 0.18 -8.74 6.73
N ALA A 51 0.48 -8.07 5.62
CA ALA A 51 1.58 -7.13 5.49
C ALA A 51 1.19 -5.71 5.96
N VAL A 52 1.17 -5.49 7.28
CA VAL A 52 0.77 -4.21 7.91
C VAL A 52 1.52 -2.99 7.35
N ASN A 53 2.85 -3.07 7.23
CA ASN A 53 3.66 -1.97 6.69
C ASN A 53 3.41 -1.74 5.20
N GLY A 54 3.11 -2.80 4.46
CA GLY A 54 2.72 -2.74 3.06
C GLY A 54 1.41 -2.01 2.86
N VAL A 55 0.38 -2.37 3.64
CA VAL A 55 -0.90 -1.65 3.68
C VAL A 55 -0.70 -0.17 3.98
N ARG A 56 0.06 0.18 5.02
CA ARG A 56 0.35 1.59 5.36
C ARG A 56 0.98 2.33 4.16
N SER A 57 2.03 1.77 3.58
CA SER A 57 2.78 2.38 2.48
C SER A 57 1.91 2.56 1.24
N LEU A 58 1.12 1.56 0.88
CA LEU A 58 0.25 1.59 -0.30
C LEU A 58 -0.95 2.51 -0.11
N ALA A 59 -1.49 2.61 1.11
CA ALA A 59 -2.57 3.54 1.43
C ALA A 59 -2.12 4.99 1.22
N GLN A 60 -0.94 5.36 1.75
CA GLN A 60 -0.37 6.70 1.57
C GLN A 60 -0.14 7.01 0.08
N GLN A 61 0.40 6.05 -0.68
CA GLN A 61 0.60 6.21 -2.12
C GLN A 61 -0.72 6.32 -2.88
N ALA A 62 -1.74 5.55 -2.52
CA ALA A 62 -3.06 5.59 -3.13
C ALA A 62 -3.71 6.97 -2.91
N LEU A 63 -3.68 7.48 -1.68
CA LEU A 63 -4.17 8.82 -1.35
C LEU A 63 -3.42 9.90 -2.16
N ALA A 64 -2.09 9.81 -2.24
CA ALA A 64 -1.28 10.72 -3.05
C ALA A 64 -1.60 10.63 -4.56
N ALA A 65 -2.10 9.47 -5.03
CA ALA A 65 -2.59 9.26 -6.39
C ALA A 65 -4.07 9.64 -6.59
N GLY A 66 -4.70 10.29 -5.60
CA GLY A 66 -6.08 10.77 -5.66
C GLY A 66 -7.14 9.76 -5.23
N ALA A 67 -6.75 8.67 -4.55
CA ALA A 67 -7.73 7.82 -3.88
C ALA A 67 -8.34 8.54 -2.67
N THR A 68 -9.56 8.16 -2.34
CA THR A 68 -10.26 8.61 -1.14
C THR A 68 -10.15 7.54 -0.04
N LYS A 69 -10.35 7.96 1.23
CA LYS A 69 -10.48 7.02 2.34
C LYS A 69 -11.60 6.00 2.11
N ALA A 70 -12.70 6.44 1.47
CA ALA A 70 -13.84 5.56 1.13
C ALA A 70 -13.43 4.45 0.15
N GLU A 71 -12.70 4.78 -0.92
CA GLU A 71 -12.22 3.76 -1.88
C GLU A 71 -11.26 2.75 -1.24
N ILE A 72 -10.43 3.19 -0.29
CA ILE A 72 -9.56 2.29 0.49
C ILE A 72 -10.42 1.33 1.34
N LEU A 73 -11.42 1.85 2.03
CA LEU A 73 -12.33 1.02 2.85
C LEU A 73 -13.12 0.02 2.00
N GLU A 74 -13.58 0.42 0.81
CA GLU A 74 -14.24 -0.48 -0.14
C GLU A 74 -13.29 -1.59 -0.64
N ALA A 75 -12.02 -1.26 -0.94
CA ALA A 75 -11.03 -2.27 -1.28
C ALA A 75 -10.81 -3.28 -0.13
N VAL A 76 -10.79 -2.81 1.12
CA VAL A 76 -10.70 -3.68 2.31
C VAL A 76 -11.95 -4.55 2.45
N HIS A 77 -13.16 -4.05 2.16
CA HIS A 77 -14.36 -4.88 2.14
C HIS A 77 -14.27 -6.03 1.14
N VAL A 78 -13.84 -5.76 -0.09
CA VAL A 78 -13.62 -6.82 -1.10
C VAL A 78 -12.57 -7.82 -0.60
N THR A 79 -11.49 -7.33 -0.01
CA THR A 79 -10.42 -8.17 0.55
C THR A 79 -10.94 -9.06 1.68
N HIS A 80 -11.77 -8.53 2.57
CA HIS A 80 -12.39 -9.28 3.65
C HIS A 80 -13.31 -10.38 3.12
N TYR A 81 -14.13 -10.07 2.11
CA TYR A 81 -15.01 -11.05 1.50
C TYR A 81 -14.23 -12.24 0.91
N VAL A 82 -13.08 -11.98 0.29
CA VAL A 82 -12.26 -13.02 -0.35
C VAL A 82 -11.34 -13.75 0.64
N SER A 83 -10.72 -13.04 1.57
CA SER A 83 -9.59 -13.54 2.39
C SER A 83 -9.90 -13.70 3.88
N GLY A 84 -11.11 -13.33 4.32
CA GLY A 84 -11.56 -13.45 5.70
C GLY A 84 -11.15 -12.29 6.61
N VAL A 85 -11.40 -12.43 7.92
CA VAL A 85 -11.28 -11.34 8.89
C VAL A 85 -9.83 -10.89 9.16
N GLY A 86 -8.84 -11.74 8.89
CA GLY A 86 -7.43 -11.40 9.09
C GLY A 86 -7.01 -10.12 8.35
N SER A 87 -7.49 -9.95 7.11
CA SER A 87 -7.20 -8.76 6.30
C SER A 87 -7.74 -7.47 6.90
N VAL A 88 -8.85 -7.54 7.65
CA VAL A 88 -9.43 -6.39 8.34
C VAL A 88 -8.51 -5.93 9.48
N TYR A 89 -7.99 -6.86 10.29
CA TYR A 89 -7.07 -6.53 11.38
C TYR A 89 -5.74 -5.97 10.85
N THR A 90 -5.20 -6.58 9.78
CA THR A 90 -4.00 -6.07 9.10
C THR A 90 -4.23 -4.66 8.56
N SER A 91 -5.38 -4.43 7.91
CA SER A 91 -5.74 -3.13 7.39
C SER A 91 -5.91 -2.09 8.49
N ALA A 92 -6.59 -2.44 9.58
CA ALA A 92 -6.79 -1.56 10.71
C ALA A 92 -5.45 -1.09 11.29
N GLN A 93 -4.49 -2.01 11.50
CA GLN A 93 -3.15 -1.65 11.98
C GLN A 93 -2.38 -0.78 10.99
N GLY A 94 -2.47 -1.08 9.69
CA GLY A 94 -1.78 -0.31 8.65
C GLY A 94 -2.35 1.10 8.44
N LEU A 95 -3.64 1.28 8.67
CA LEU A 95 -4.36 2.53 8.39
C LEU A 95 -4.48 3.48 9.58
N GLN A 96 -4.22 3.04 10.82
CA GLN A 96 -4.33 3.87 12.03
C GLN A 96 -3.65 5.24 11.88
N ASP A 97 -2.38 5.25 11.48
CA ASP A 97 -1.61 6.50 11.32
C ASP A 97 -1.96 7.27 10.04
N VAL A 98 -2.49 6.57 9.03
CA VAL A 98 -2.83 7.15 7.72
C VAL A 98 -4.14 7.93 7.81
N PHE A 99 -5.08 7.48 8.64
CA PHE A 99 -6.39 8.11 8.76
C PHE A 99 -6.45 9.14 9.89
N ALA A 100 -5.53 9.08 10.86
CA ALA A 100 -5.46 9.99 12.00
C ALA A 100 -4.98 11.42 11.66
N THR A 101 -4.54 11.69 10.42
CA THR A 101 -4.02 13.01 10.02
C THR A 101 -5.09 14.06 9.68
N GLU A 102 -6.36 13.85 10.02
CA GLU A 102 -7.39 14.89 10.00
C GLU A 102 -7.86 15.15 11.44
N PRO A 103 -7.78 16.40 11.96
CA PRO A 103 -8.58 16.75 13.12
C PRO A 103 -10.05 16.60 12.70
N ASP A 104 -10.80 15.79 13.45
CA ASP A 104 -12.23 15.61 13.31
C ASP A 104 -12.92 16.98 13.36
N SER A 105 -13.31 17.50 12.20
CA SER A 105 -14.19 18.66 12.12
C SER A 105 -15.61 18.16 12.36
N ARG A 106 -15.95 17.98 13.64
CA ARG A 106 -17.31 17.85 14.15
C ARG A 106 -17.60 19.00 15.11
#